data_AF-A0A4V6T6S8-F1
#
_entry.id   AF-A0A4V6T6S8-F1
#
_cell.length_a   1.000
_cell.length_b   1.000
_cell.length_c   1.000
_cell.angle_alpha   90.00
_cell.angle_beta   90.00
_cell.angle_gamma   90.00
#
_symmetry.space_group_name_H-M   'P 1'
#
loop_
_entity.id
_entity.type
_entity.pdbx_description
1 polymer ?
#
loop_
_entity_poly.entity_id
_entity_poly.type
_entity_poly.pdbx_seq_one_letter_code
_entity_poly.pdbx_strand_id
1 'polypeptide(L)'
;MRDRYSEFFVIWIPATNTESLHQAYREVARQLKIPGSDKDKADAKKLVQGYLSKESAGRWLLVFDNSDDFNMKTTVKLAHQNIVEVPVICEDVAIQLLQKCLVDPDLVNNRPDTTALPKELTYLPLAIVQAKSHINENGITFADHLSLLREQEQDIVDLFSEEFGHDGRYSNIKNPVATTWPISFEQIRHRDPLAADYLSFMTCIEPKDIPQSLLPAGKSRKEEIDAIGTLHAYSFITK
;
A
#
# COMPACT_ATOMS: atom_id res chain seq x y z
N MET A 1 -1.30 7.09 -19.30
CA MET A 1 -2.61 6.48 -19.62
C MET A 1 -3.75 7.50 -19.80
N ARG A 2 -3.68 8.69 -19.18
CA ARG A 2 -4.73 9.74 -19.28
C ARG A 2 -4.98 10.30 -20.69
N ASP A 3 -3.96 10.39 -21.55
CA ASP A 3 -4.08 11.15 -22.80
C ASP A 3 -4.57 10.36 -24.02
N ARG A 4 -4.92 9.07 -23.88
CA ARG A 4 -5.38 8.22 -25.01
C ARG A 4 -6.86 7.85 -24.98
N TYR A 5 -7.64 8.30 -23.99
CA TYR A 5 -9.05 7.92 -23.81
C TYR A 5 -9.92 9.08 -23.32
N SER A 6 -9.97 10.19 -24.07
CA SER A 6 -10.79 11.37 -23.69
C SER A 6 -12.32 11.12 -23.70
N GLU A 7 -12.76 9.92 -24.07
CA GLU A 7 -14.18 9.52 -24.16
C GLU A 7 -14.63 8.58 -23.03
N PHE A 8 -13.76 8.25 -22.07
CA PHE A 8 -14.08 7.39 -20.93
C PHE A 8 -13.84 8.14 -19.61
N PHE A 9 -14.84 8.14 -18.73
CA PHE A 9 -14.63 8.57 -17.35
C PHE A 9 -14.38 7.36 -16.45
N VAL A 10 -13.33 7.45 -15.64
CA VAL A 10 -12.93 6.39 -14.70
C VAL A 10 -13.31 6.82 -13.29
N ILE A 11 -14.07 5.98 -12.60
CA ILE A 11 -14.48 6.18 -11.21
C ILE A 11 -13.75 5.17 -10.35
N TRP A 12 -13.02 5.66 -9.34
CA TRP A 12 -12.30 4.81 -8.37
C TRP A 12 -13.08 4.76 -7.06
N ILE A 13 -13.43 3.56 -6.61
CA ILE A 13 -14.20 3.32 -5.40
C ILE A 13 -13.36 2.46 -4.44
N PRO A 14 -12.88 3.02 -3.33
CA PRO A 14 -12.33 2.23 -2.24
C PRO A 14 -13.41 1.31 -1.68
N ALA A 15 -13.12 0.01 -1.62
CA ALA A 15 -14.03 -1.04 -1.17
C ALA A 15 -13.46 -1.83 0.02
N THR A 16 -12.60 -1.18 0.82
CA THR A 16 -11.94 -1.74 2.00
C THR A 16 -12.96 -2.11 3.09
N ASN A 17 -14.06 -1.39 3.20
CA ASN A 17 -15.17 -1.68 4.11
C ASN A 17 -16.47 -1.00 3.65
N THR A 18 -17.59 -1.32 4.30
CA THR A 18 -18.92 -0.77 3.96
C THR A 18 -18.99 0.76 4.06
N GLU A 19 -18.30 1.36 5.02
CA GLU A 19 -18.38 2.81 5.26
C GLU A 19 -17.63 3.59 4.17
N SER A 20 -16.39 3.18 3.87
CA SER A 20 -15.58 3.74 2.77
C SER A 20 -16.32 3.64 1.43
N LEU A 21 -17.02 2.53 1.19
CA LEU A 21 -17.84 2.32 0.00
C LEU A 21 -18.99 3.34 -0.07
N HIS A 22 -19.73 3.53 1.02
CA HIS A 22 -20.83 4.50 1.07
C HIS A 22 -20.34 5.94 0.89
N GLN A 23 -19.25 6.31 1.54
CA GLN A 23 -18.65 7.63 1.42
C GLN A 23 -18.19 7.90 -0.02
N ALA A 24 -17.56 6.91 -0.66
CA ALA A 24 -17.14 7.00 -2.06
C ALA A 24 -18.32 7.24 -3.02
N TYR A 25 -19.45 6.52 -2.84
CA TYR A 25 -20.64 6.76 -3.65
C TYR A 25 -21.24 8.16 -3.44
N ARG A 26 -21.21 8.69 -2.21
CA ARG A 26 -21.66 10.07 -1.94
C ARG A 26 -20.78 11.09 -2.66
N GLU A 27 -19.47 10.90 -2.59
CA GLU A 27 -18.51 11.79 -3.25
C GLU A 27 -18.66 11.75 -4.78
N VAL A 28 -18.84 10.56 -5.37
CA VAL A 28 -19.11 10.42 -6.81
C VAL A 28 -20.42 11.10 -7.20
N ALA A 29 -21.50 10.91 -6.43
CA ALA A 29 -22.77 11.58 -6.70
C ALA A 29 -22.64 13.11 -6.68
N ARG A 30 -21.84 13.64 -5.75
CA ARG A 30 -21.53 15.07 -5.63
C ARG A 30 -20.70 15.57 -6.82
N GLN A 31 -19.65 14.84 -7.21
CA GLN A 31 -18.80 15.21 -8.35
C GLN A 31 -19.56 15.21 -9.68
N LEU A 32 -20.44 14.22 -9.86
CA LEU A 32 -21.33 14.12 -11.03
C LEU A 32 -22.53 15.08 -10.96
N LYS A 33 -22.66 15.85 -9.87
CA LYS A 33 -23.75 16.81 -9.62
C LYS A 33 -25.13 16.19 -9.83
N ILE A 34 -25.33 14.96 -9.32
CA ILE A 34 -26.57 14.22 -9.50
C ILE A 34 -27.68 14.86 -8.67
N PRO A 35 -28.82 15.25 -9.27
CA PRO A 35 -29.93 15.84 -8.53
C PRO A 35 -30.39 14.95 -7.37
N GLY A 36 -30.48 15.53 -6.18
CA GLY A 36 -30.92 14.82 -4.98
C GLY A 36 -29.78 14.15 -4.18
N SER A 37 -28.52 14.28 -4.59
CA SER A 37 -27.35 13.83 -3.83
C SER A 37 -27.21 14.50 -2.46
N ASP A 38 -27.69 15.73 -2.33
CA ASP A 38 -27.49 16.56 -1.13
C ASP A 38 -28.51 16.26 -0.01
N LYS A 39 -29.41 15.29 -0.21
CA LYS A 39 -30.39 14.89 0.81
C LYS A 39 -29.74 13.90 1.78
N ASP A 40 -29.85 14.14 3.08
CA ASP A 40 -29.23 13.31 4.15
C ASP A 40 -29.55 11.80 4.07
N LYS A 41 -30.73 11.44 3.56
CA LYS A 41 -31.19 10.05 3.41
C LYS A 41 -31.12 9.52 1.97
N ALA A 42 -30.41 10.21 1.08
CA ALA A 42 -30.25 9.76 -0.29
C ALA A 42 -29.47 8.45 -0.35
N ASP A 43 -30.01 7.48 -1.08
CA ASP A 43 -29.27 6.27 -1.44
C ASP A 43 -28.31 6.62 -2.60
N ALA A 44 -27.12 7.10 -2.23
CA ALA A 44 -26.11 7.57 -3.18
C ALA A 44 -25.74 6.48 -4.19
N LYS A 45 -25.72 5.20 -3.78
CA LYS A 45 -25.46 4.07 -4.66
C LYS A 45 -26.52 3.96 -5.75
N LYS A 46 -27.81 4.03 -5.40
CA LYS A 46 -28.89 4.01 -6.41
C LYS A 46 -28.87 5.21 -7.33
N LEU A 47 -28.55 6.40 -6.80
CA LEU A 47 -28.43 7.61 -7.62
C LEU A 47 -27.32 7.49 -8.66
N VAL A 48 -26.13 7.06 -8.23
CA VAL A 48 -25.00 6.82 -9.14
C VAL A 48 -25.36 5.73 -10.14
N GLN A 49 -25.93 4.60 -9.71
CA GLN A 49 -26.38 3.54 -10.62
C GLN A 49 -27.36 4.07 -11.67
N GLY A 50 -28.40 4.80 -11.26
CA GLY A 50 -29.39 5.37 -12.17
C GLY A 50 -28.83 6.42 -13.12
N TYR A 51 -27.79 7.16 -12.71
CA TYR A 51 -27.08 8.08 -13.61
C TYR A 51 -26.24 7.31 -14.64
N LEU A 52 -25.42 6.35 -14.20
CA LEU A 52 -24.51 5.58 -15.04
C LEU A 52 -25.23 4.65 -16.03
N SER A 53 -26.48 4.28 -15.76
CA SER A 53 -27.32 3.50 -16.69
C SER A 53 -27.91 4.30 -17.85
N LYS A 54 -27.78 5.64 -17.86
CA LYS A 54 -28.29 6.48 -18.95
C LYS A 54 -27.29 6.53 -20.10
N GLU A 55 -27.79 6.53 -21.34
CA GLU A 55 -26.94 6.76 -22.52
C GLU A 55 -26.19 8.09 -22.45
N SER A 56 -26.81 9.12 -21.86
CA SER A 56 -26.20 10.44 -21.65
C SER A 56 -24.97 10.42 -20.74
N ALA A 57 -24.77 9.36 -19.95
CA ALA A 57 -23.56 9.23 -19.14
C ALA A 57 -22.34 9.00 -20.03
N GLY A 58 -22.49 8.37 -21.21
CA GLY A 58 -21.37 7.97 -22.05
C GLY A 58 -20.66 6.72 -21.53
N ARG A 59 -19.44 6.48 -22.00
CA ARG A 59 -18.67 5.28 -21.62
C ARG A 59 -17.93 5.50 -20.31
N TRP A 60 -17.93 4.48 -19.46
CA TRP A 60 -17.29 4.56 -18.15
C TRP A 60 -16.65 3.27 -17.70
N LEU A 61 -15.72 3.43 -16.76
CA LEU A 61 -15.07 2.35 -16.04
C LEU A 61 -15.20 2.62 -14.55
N LEU A 62 -15.76 1.66 -13.81
CA LEU A 62 -15.85 1.69 -12.35
C LEU A 62 -14.83 0.70 -11.79
N VAL A 63 -13.90 1.18 -10.99
CA VAL A 63 -12.85 0.39 -10.35
C VAL A 63 -13.16 0.29 -8.87
N PHE A 64 -13.33 -0.94 -8.38
CA PHE A 64 -13.41 -1.21 -6.94
C PHE A 64 -12.04 -1.65 -6.45
N ASP A 65 -11.47 -0.89 -5.53
CA ASP A 65 -10.11 -1.07 -5.04
C ASP A 65 -10.12 -1.63 -3.62
N ASN A 66 -9.21 -2.56 -3.32
CA ASN A 66 -9.13 -3.26 -2.03
C ASN A 66 -10.46 -3.91 -1.56
N SER A 67 -11.20 -4.60 -2.45
CA SER A 67 -12.41 -5.31 -2.04
C SER A 67 -12.08 -6.63 -1.33
N ASP A 68 -12.54 -6.79 -0.09
CA ASP A 68 -12.32 -8.03 0.68
C ASP A 68 -12.94 -9.30 0.05
N ASP A 69 -12.38 -10.46 0.41
CA ASP A 69 -12.76 -11.80 -0.07
C ASP A 69 -14.26 -12.14 0.08
N PHE A 70 -14.93 -11.54 1.08
CA PHE A 70 -16.38 -11.73 1.27
C PHE A 70 -17.19 -11.24 0.06
N ASN A 71 -16.68 -10.23 -0.64
CA ASN A 71 -17.21 -9.78 -1.92
C ASN A 71 -16.63 -10.55 -3.11
N MET A 72 -15.42 -11.13 -3.02
CA MET A 72 -14.77 -11.84 -4.14
C MET A 72 -15.61 -12.99 -4.69
N LYS A 73 -16.22 -13.84 -3.85
CA LYS A 73 -17.11 -14.93 -4.34
C LYS A 73 -18.31 -14.40 -5.14
N THR A 74 -18.79 -13.21 -4.80
CA THR A 74 -19.91 -12.57 -5.50
C THR A 74 -19.41 -11.84 -6.76
N THR A 75 -18.28 -11.15 -6.68
CA THR A 75 -17.62 -10.45 -7.79
C THR A 75 -17.18 -11.41 -8.89
N VAL A 76 -16.56 -12.55 -8.55
CA VAL A 76 -16.17 -13.61 -9.49
C VAL A 76 -17.38 -14.22 -10.20
N LYS A 77 -18.48 -14.42 -9.46
CA LYS A 77 -19.76 -14.88 -10.04
C LYS A 77 -20.37 -13.86 -10.99
N LEU A 78 -20.20 -12.56 -10.73
CA LEU A 78 -20.75 -11.48 -11.57
C LEU A 78 -19.85 -11.15 -12.77
N ALA A 79 -18.53 -11.24 -12.63
CA ALA A 79 -17.56 -10.93 -13.67
C ALA A 79 -17.61 -11.91 -14.85
N HIS A 80 -18.26 -13.07 -14.67
CA HIS A 80 -18.57 -14.17 -15.59
C HIS A 80 -17.43 -14.69 -16.49
N GLN A 81 -16.55 -13.86 -17.06
CA GLN A 81 -15.58 -14.26 -18.10
C GLN A 81 -14.23 -13.48 -18.14
N ASN A 82 -14.04 -12.38 -17.40
CA ASN A 82 -12.81 -11.56 -17.54
C ASN A 82 -12.03 -11.39 -16.22
N ILE A 83 -11.55 -12.50 -15.66
CA ILE A 83 -10.66 -12.46 -14.49
C ILE A 83 -9.23 -12.47 -15.02
N VAL A 84 -8.48 -11.43 -14.69
CA VAL A 84 -7.04 -11.37 -14.93
C VAL A 84 -6.35 -11.52 -13.60
N GLU A 85 -5.76 -12.69 -13.37
CA GLU A 85 -4.88 -12.90 -12.23
C GLU A 85 -3.60 -12.09 -12.46
N VAL A 86 -3.22 -11.28 -11.48
CA VAL A 86 -1.96 -10.54 -11.52
C VAL A 86 -0.90 -11.45 -10.91
N PRO A 87 0.03 -12.00 -11.72
CA PRO A 87 1.07 -12.86 -11.19
C PRO A 87 2.02 -12.05 -10.32
N VAL A 88 2.69 -12.73 -9.39
CA VAL A 88 3.88 -12.18 -8.72
C VAL A 88 4.88 -11.73 -9.81
N ILE A 89 5.51 -10.56 -9.62
CA ILE A 89 6.44 -10.04 -10.61
C ILE A 89 7.57 -11.05 -10.87
N CYS A 90 7.96 -11.21 -12.12
CA CYS A 90 9.06 -12.11 -12.46
C CYS A 90 10.41 -11.52 -12.02
N GLU A 91 11.41 -12.40 -11.93
CA GLU A 91 12.76 -12.06 -11.47
C GLU A 91 13.36 -10.85 -12.21
N ASP A 92 13.25 -10.81 -13.53
CA ASP A 92 13.79 -9.70 -14.34
C ASP A 92 13.17 -8.35 -13.96
N VAL A 93 11.87 -8.32 -13.68
CA VAL A 93 11.14 -7.11 -13.28
C VAL A 93 11.48 -6.75 -11.83
N ALA A 94 11.66 -7.73 -10.95
CA ALA A 94 12.05 -7.52 -9.56
C ALA A 94 13.46 -6.94 -9.45
N ILE A 95 14.41 -7.44 -10.25
CA ILE A 95 15.77 -6.91 -10.33
C ILE A 95 15.74 -5.49 -10.90
N GLN A 96 14.97 -5.23 -11.96
CA GLN A 96 14.79 -3.88 -12.49
C GLN A 96 14.19 -2.92 -11.46
N LEU A 97 13.21 -3.37 -10.68
CA LEU A 97 12.61 -2.58 -9.61
C LEU A 97 13.63 -2.26 -8.52
N LEU A 98 14.44 -3.25 -8.11
CA LEU A 98 15.52 -3.06 -7.15
C LEU A 98 16.54 -2.03 -7.65
N GLN A 99 16.97 -2.14 -8.91
CA GLN A 99 17.98 -1.28 -9.52
C GLN A 99 17.50 0.16 -9.74
N LYS A 100 16.28 0.35 -10.26
CA LYS A 100 15.75 1.66 -10.68
C LYS A 100 15.67 2.67 -9.54
N CYS A 101 15.67 2.19 -8.32
CA CYS A 101 15.33 2.98 -7.17
C CYS A 101 16.57 3.31 -6.29
N LEU A 102 17.77 2.78 -6.60
CA LEU A 102 18.98 3.00 -5.80
C LEU A 102 19.53 4.41 -6.01
N VAL A 103 20.07 4.99 -4.93
CA VAL A 103 20.77 6.30 -5.00
C VAL A 103 22.22 6.10 -5.45
N ASP A 104 22.87 5.04 -4.99
CA ASP A 104 24.23 4.68 -5.36
C ASP A 104 24.22 3.46 -6.32
N PRO A 105 24.55 3.66 -7.62
CA PRO A 105 24.64 2.57 -8.59
C PRO A 105 25.75 1.56 -8.29
N ASP A 106 26.79 1.95 -7.53
CA ASP A 106 27.94 1.10 -7.28
C ASP A 106 27.63 -0.05 -6.31
N LEU A 107 26.54 0.06 -5.54
CA LEU A 107 26.00 -1.02 -4.71
C LEU A 107 25.48 -2.22 -5.53
N VAL A 108 25.26 -2.03 -6.84
CA VAL A 108 24.77 -3.06 -7.77
C VAL A 108 25.92 -3.94 -8.31
N ASN A 109 27.17 -3.59 -8.06
CA ASN A 109 28.31 -4.25 -8.69
C ASN A 109 28.51 -5.72 -8.25
N ASN A 110 27.86 -6.17 -7.16
CA ASN A 110 27.87 -7.57 -6.73
C ASN A 110 26.65 -8.35 -7.28
N ARG A 111 26.79 -8.93 -8.48
CA ARG A 111 25.70 -9.69 -9.15
C ARG A 111 25.01 -10.75 -8.27
N PRO A 112 25.69 -11.56 -7.44
CA PRO A 112 25.03 -12.54 -6.59
C PRO A 112 23.97 -11.91 -5.67
N ASP A 113 24.31 -10.80 -5.02
CA ASP A 113 23.41 -10.15 -4.04
C ASP A 113 22.21 -9.48 -4.72
N THR A 114 22.42 -8.94 -5.94
CA THR A 114 21.34 -8.34 -6.74
C THR A 114 20.24 -9.35 -7.12
N THR A 115 20.58 -10.65 -7.17
CA THR A 115 19.63 -11.74 -7.40
C THR A 115 19.10 -12.34 -6.11
N ALA A 116 19.92 -12.41 -5.06
CA ALA A 116 19.56 -13.02 -3.79
C ALA A 116 18.52 -12.21 -3.01
N LEU A 117 18.64 -10.87 -2.99
CA LEU A 117 17.74 -10.02 -2.22
C LEU A 117 16.29 -10.06 -2.73
N PRO A 118 15.98 -9.86 -4.03
CA PRO A 118 14.60 -9.98 -4.51
C PRO A 118 14.01 -11.37 -4.26
N LYS A 119 14.84 -12.42 -4.34
CA LYS A 119 14.42 -13.79 -4.07
C LYS A 119 14.03 -14.00 -2.61
N GLU A 120 14.82 -13.50 -1.67
CA GLU A 120 14.50 -13.55 -0.23
C GLU A 120 13.23 -12.75 0.09
N LEU A 121 13.03 -11.65 -0.63
CA LEU A 121 11.82 -10.82 -0.54
C LEU A 121 10.62 -11.39 -1.33
N THR A 122 10.69 -12.67 -1.73
CA THR A 122 9.68 -13.40 -2.51
C THR A 122 9.18 -12.65 -3.75
N TYR A 123 10.05 -11.82 -4.33
CA TYR A 123 9.76 -10.91 -5.44
C TYR A 123 8.56 -9.98 -5.19
N LEU A 124 8.23 -9.66 -3.94
CA LEU A 124 7.10 -8.78 -3.64
C LEU A 124 7.48 -7.31 -3.86
N PRO A 125 6.81 -6.55 -4.74
CA PRO A 125 7.20 -5.17 -5.06
C PRO A 125 7.30 -4.27 -3.83
N LEU A 126 6.35 -4.39 -2.90
CA LEU A 126 6.33 -3.59 -1.67
C LEU A 126 7.55 -3.87 -0.79
N ALA A 127 7.88 -5.15 -0.57
CA ALA A 127 9.03 -5.54 0.23
C ALA A 127 10.35 -5.08 -0.42
N ILE A 128 10.47 -5.19 -1.74
CA ILE A 128 11.63 -4.70 -2.51
C ILE A 128 11.80 -3.18 -2.33
N VAL A 129 10.71 -2.41 -2.46
CA VAL A 129 10.75 -0.95 -2.29
C VAL A 129 11.13 -0.56 -0.85
N GLN A 130 10.61 -1.28 0.15
CA GLN A 130 10.95 -1.05 1.56
C GLN A 130 12.41 -1.37 1.87
N ALA A 131 12.89 -2.57 1.50
CA ALA A 131 14.27 -2.99 1.71
C ALA A 131 15.25 -2.00 1.09
N LYS A 132 14.96 -1.59 -0.14
CA LYS A 132 15.77 -0.62 -0.87
C LYS A 132 15.73 0.78 -0.24
N SER A 133 14.60 1.19 0.31
CA SER A 133 14.49 2.47 1.02
C SER A 133 15.36 2.45 2.27
N HIS A 134 15.31 1.37 3.05
CA HIS A 134 16.21 1.16 4.18
C HIS A 134 17.69 1.19 3.77
N ILE A 135 18.06 0.47 2.71
CA ILE A 135 19.43 0.47 2.17
C ILE A 135 19.91 1.88 1.84
N ASN A 136 19.11 2.65 1.10
CA ASN A 136 19.45 4.02 0.72
C ASN A 136 19.60 4.94 1.93
N GLU A 137 18.68 4.88 2.90
CA GLU A 137 18.66 5.78 4.05
C GLU A 137 19.78 5.53 5.06
N ASN A 138 20.33 4.30 5.04
CA ASN A 138 21.40 3.86 5.94
C ASN A 138 22.76 3.71 5.24
N GLY A 139 22.80 3.80 3.91
CA GLY A 139 24.04 3.66 3.14
C GLY A 139 24.71 2.30 3.29
N ILE A 140 23.93 1.23 3.49
CA ILE A 140 24.43 -0.14 3.69
C ILE A 140 24.45 -0.94 2.38
N THR A 141 25.14 -2.09 2.36
CA THR A 141 25.15 -2.96 1.17
C THR A 141 23.97 -3.93 1.14
N PHE A 142 23.74 -4.57 -0.01
CA PHE A 142 22.77 -5.68 -0.11
C PHE A 142 23.14 -6.86 0.78
N ALA A 143 24.43 -7.17 0.91
CA ALA A 143 24.92 -8.23 1.78
C ALA A 143 24.62 -7.93 3.26
N ASP A 144 24.80 -6.68 3.69
CA ASP A 144 24.47 -6.25 5.05
C ASP A 144 22.96 -6.38 5.30
N HIS A 145 22.12 -5.90 4.38
CA HIS A 145 20.68 -6.00 4.54
C HIS A 145 20.18 -7.45 4.53
N LEU A 146 20.73 -8.31 3.67
CA LEU A 146 20.47 -9.75 3.69
C LEU A 146 20.85 -10.42 5.00
N SER A 147 21.92 -9.95 5.65
CA SER A 147 22.35 -10.46 6.96
C SER A 147 21.35 -10.05 8.04
N LEU A 148 20.91 -8.79 8.06
CA LEU A 148 19.86 -8.30 8.96
C LEU A 148 18.54 -9.06 8.80
N LEU A 149 18.14 -9.38 7.57
CA LEU A 149 16.93 -10.19 7.31
C LEU A 149 17.02 -11.59 7.94
N ARG A 150 18.20 -12.22 7.88
CA ARG A 150 18.42 -13.56 8.46
C ARG A 150 18.49 -13.53 9.99
N GLU A 151 19.04 -12.48 10.57
CA GLU A 151 19.11 -12.28 12.02
C GLU A 151 17.70 -12.09 12.60
N GLN A 152 16.87 -11.24 11.99
CA GLN A 152 15.50 -11.00 12.46
C GLN A 152 14.52 -12.14 12.16
N GLU A 153 14.79 -13.02 11.18
CA GLU A 153 13.91 -14.14 10.88
C GLU A 153 13.73 -15.08 12.09
N GLN A 154 14.72 -15.19 12.98
CA GLN A 154 14.59 -15.94 14.23
C GLN A 154 13.68 -15.24 15.24
N ASP A 155 13.86 -13.94 15.48
CA ASP A 155 13.09 -13.19 16.48
C ASP A 155 11.62 -12.98 16.06
N ILE A 156 11.36 -12.85 14.76
CA ILE A 156 10.03 -12.62 14.18
C ILE A 156 9.22 -13.91 14.14
N VAL A 157 9.84 -15.06 13.82
CA VAL A 157 9.13 -16.35 13.83
C VAL A 157 8.60 -16.65 15.23
N ASP A 158 9.35 -16.35 16.28
CA ASP A 158 8.92 -16.54 17.67
C ASP A 158 7.80 -15.57 18.08
N LEU A 159 7.86 -14.29 17.67
CA LEU A 159 6.85 -13.28 18.02
C LEU A 159 5.53 -13.44 17.25
N PHE A 160 5.58 -13.70 15.94
CA PHE A 160 4.40 -13.74 15.08
C PHE A 160 3.68 -15.10 15.08
N SER A 161 4.33 -16.18 15.57
CA SER A 161 3.68 -17.47 15.76
C SER A 161 2.68 -17.47 16.92
N GLU A 162 2.84 -16.56 17.90
CA GLU A 162 1.89 -16.37 19.01
C GLU A 162 0.68 -15.48 18.66
N GLU A 163 0.87 -14.39 17.90
CA GLU A 163 -0.21 -13.41 17.64
C GLU A 163 -1.17 -13.79 16.49
N PHE A 164 -0.75 -14.59 15.50
CA PHE A 164 -1.53 -14.86 14.29
C PHE A 164 -2.05 -16.31 14.17
N GLY A 165 -1.98 -17.10 15.25
CA GLY A 165 -2.30 -18.54 15.28
C GLY A 165 -3.73 -18.97 14.89
N HIS A 166 -4.61 -18.06 14.48
CA HIS A 166 -6.00 -18.39 14.12
C HIS A 166 -6.47 -17.91 12.75
N ASP A 167 -5.76 -17.02 12.06
CA ASP A 167 -6.13 -16.62 10.70
C ASP A 167 -5.17 -17.28 9.71
N GLY A 168 -5.65 -18.28 8.97
CA GLY A 168 -4.87 -19.13 8.06
C GLY A 168 -4.19 -18.41 6.88
N ARG A 169 -3.99 -17.09 6.96
CA ARG A 169 -3.27 -16.26 5.99
C ARG A 169 -1.75 -16.38 6.11
N TYR A 170 -1.22 -16.77 7.27
CA TYR A 170 0.21 -16.63 7.59
C TYR A 170 0.94 -17.92 7.99
N SER A 171 0.25 -19.07 8.05
CA SER A 171 0.82 -20.25 8.71
C SER A 171 1.94 -20.98 7.96
N ASN A 172 2.24 -20.64 6.70
CA ASN A 172 3.22 -21.39 5.89
C ASN A 172 4.08 -20.55 4.91
N ILE A 173 4.00 -19.21 4.94
CA ILE A 173 4.68 -18.36 3.94
C ILE A 173 5.60 -17.38 4.67
N LYS A 174 6.89 -17.36 4.30
CA LYS A 174 7.81 -16.27 4.66
C LYS A 174 7.15 -14.95 4.24
N ASN A 175 6.78 -14.10 5.19
CA ASN A 175 6.21 -12.79 4.87
C ASN A 175 7.35 -11.78 4.77
N PRO A 176 7.84 -11.45 3.56
CA PRO A 176 9.00 -10.58 3.39
C PRO A 176 8.73 -9.14 3.86
N VAL A 177 7.46 -8.72 3.91
CA VAL A 177 7.08 -7.43 4.51
C VAL A 177 7.28 -7.49 6.01
N ALA A 178 6.81 -8.56 6.66
CA ALA A 178 6.95 -8.74 8.09
C ALA A 178 8.40 -8.91 8.55
N THR A 179 9.34 -9.29 7.67
CA THR A 179 10.78 -9.31 7.98
C THR A 179 11.51 -8.02 7.64
N THR A 180 11.07 -7.28 6.61
CA THR A 180 11.72 -6.01 6.22
C THR A 180 11.25 -4.83 7.09
N TRP A 181 9.99 -4.87 7.51
CA TRP A 181 9.34 -3.81 8.27
C TRP A 181 9.98 -3.59 9.65
N PRO A 182 10.27 -4.63 10.47
CA PRO A 182 10.87 -4.42 11.78
C PRO A 182 12.30 -3.86 11.71
N ILE A 183 13.13 -4.28 10.74
CA ILE A 183 14.46 -3.68 10.50
C ILE A 183 14.32 -2.17 10.32
N SER A 184 13.43 -1.77 9.41
CA SER A 184 13.24 -0.37 9.07
C SER A 184 12.61 0.43 10.21
N PHE A 185 11.63 -0.15 10.89
CA PHE A 185 10.97 0.49 12.03
C PHE A 185 11.94 0.70 13.19
N GLU A 186 12.82 -0.24 13.49
CA GLU A 186 13.81 -0.10 14.55
C GLU A 186 14.79 1.05 14.25
N GLN A 187 15.25 1.16 12.99
CA GLN A 187 16.09 2.28 12.57
C GLN A 187 15.36 3.63 12.68
N ILE A 188 14.10 3.70 12.26
CA ILE A 188 13.28 4.91 12.40
C ILE A 188 13.13 5.26 13.89
N ARG A 189 12.80 4.29 14.75
CA ARG A 189 12.61 4.51 16.19
C ARG A 189 13.86 5.09 16.86
N HIS A 190 15.04 4.65 16.45
CA HIS A 190 16.29 5.19 16.96
C HIS A 190 16.63 6.59 16.42
N ARG A 191 16.38 6.84 15.12
CA ARG A 191 16.79 8.07 14.43
C ARG A 191 15.80 9.22 14.58
N ASP A 192 14.51 8.90 14.55
CA ASP A 192 13.40 9.84 14.52
C ASP A 192 12.22 9.28 15.35
N PRO A 193 12.25 9.47 16.67
CA PRO A 193 11.19 8.94 17.56
C PRO A 193 9.80 9.48 17.22
N LEU A 194 9.69 10.73 16.72
CA LEU A 194 8.40 11.31 16.35
C LEU A 194 7.81 10.59 15.12
N ALA A 195 8.64 10.20 14.15
CA ALA A 195 8.21 9.36 13.05
C ALA A 195 7.68 7.99 13.52
N ALA A 196 8.34 7.37 14.51
CA ALA A 196 7.84 6.12 15.10
C ALA A 196 6.52 6.30 15.87
N ASP A 197 6.37 7.42 16.59
CA ASP A 197 5.11 7.79 17.25
C ASP A 197 3.98 8.00 16.22
N TYR A 198 4.28 8.58 15.06
CA TYR A 198 3.32 8.74 13.98
C TYR A 198 2.84 7.41 13.44
N LEU A 199 3.74 6.45 13.20
CA LEU A 199 3.35 5.10 12.79
C LEU A 199 2.48 4.43 13.84
N SER A 200 2.88 4.51 15.10
CA SER A 200 2.12 3.94 16.21
C SER A 200 0.71 4.53 16.28
N PHE A 201 0.58 5.86 16.10
CA PHE A 201 -0.72 6.52 16.01
C PHE A 201 -1.54 6.06 14.81
N MET A 202 -0.93 5.98 13.62
CA MET A 202 -1.59 5.55 12.38
C MET A 202 -2.13 4.11 12.47
N THR A 203 -1.51 3.23 13.26
CA THR A 203 -2.04 1.86 13.49
C THR A 203 -3.38 1.83 14.22
N CYS A 204 -3.75 2.91 14.92
CA CYS A 204 -4.98 2.97 15.71
C CYS A 204 -6.16 3.59 14.96
N ILE A 205 -5.97 4.03 13.71
CA ILE A 205 -7.00 4.73 12.92
C ILE A 205 -7.08 4.19 11.49
N GLU A 206 -8.05 4.67 10.70
CA GLU A 206 -8.16 4.33 9.28
C GLU A 206 -6.87 4.73 8.55
N PRO A 207 -6.14 3.80 7.91
CA PRO A 207 -4.81 4.05 7.32
C PRO A 207 -4.84 4.92 6.06
N LYS A 208 -6.01 5.44 5.67
CA LYS A 208 -6.23 6.17 4.43
C LYS A 208 -6.63 7.62 4.68
N ASP A 209 -6.05 8.52 3.89
CA ASP A 209 -6.37 9.97 3.87
C ASP A 209 -6.28 10.64 5.26
N ILE A 210 -5.33 10.20 6.09
CA ILE A 210 -5.12 10.72 7.44
C ILE A 210 -4.70 12.20 7.39
N PRO A 211 -5.49 13.13 7.95
CA PRO A 211 -5.09 14.54 7.98
C PRO A 211 -3.85 14.73 8.86
N GLN A 212 -2.85 15.48 8.38
CA GLN A 212 -1.64 15.77 9.18
C GLN A 212 -1.95 16.46 10.51
N SER A 213 -3.05 17.22 10.58
CA SER A 213 -3.52 17.87 11.81
C SER A 213 -4.00 16.89 12.89
N LEU A 214 -4.20 15.62 12.55
CA LEU A 214 -4.59 14.57 13.48
C LEU A 214 -3.37 13.90 14.14
N LEU A 215 -2.18 14.04 13.56
CA LEU A 215 -0.96 13.43 14.07
C LEU A 215 -0.52 14.12 15.37
N PRO A 216 0.18 13.40 16.27
CA PRO A 216 0.76 13.98 17.47
C PRO A 216 1.61 15.23 17.15
N ALA A 217 1.48 16.26 17.98
CA ALA A 217 2.24 17.49 17.80
C ALA A 217 3.73 17.27 18.13
N GLY A 218 4.61 17.73 17.26
CA GLY A 218 6.05 17.78 17.54
C GLY A 218 6.41 18.98 18.42
N LYS A 219 7.67 19.06 18.86
CA LYS A 219 8.21 20.23 19.58
C LYS A 219 8.30 21.44 18.67
N SER A 220 8.34 21.23 17.35
CA SER A 220 8.34 22.29 16.35
C SER A 220 7.81 21.80 15.01
N ARG A 221 7.31 22.74 14.19
CA ARG A 221 6.90 22.45 12.80
C ARG A 221 8.00 21.79 11.96
N LYS A 222 9.27 22.12 12.24
CA LYS A 222 10.41 21.50 11.54
C LYS A 222 10.48 20.00 11.87
N GLU A 223 10.37 19.65 13.14
CA GLU A 223 10.40 18.25 13.61
C GLU A 223 9.24 17.43 12.99
N GLU A 224 8.04 18.01 12.90
CA GLU A 224 6.88 17.36 12.25
C GLU A 224 7.11 17.12 10.75
N ILE A 225 7.69 18.10 10.04
CA ILE A 225 8.03 17.97 8.62
C ILE A 225 9.12 16.92 8.41
N ASP A 226 10.15 16.93 9.27
CA ASP A 226 11.25 15.98 9.22
C ASP A 226 10.72 14.55 9.48
N ALA A 227 9.83 14.36 10.46
CA ALA A 227 9.20 13.07 10.77
C ALA A 227 8.40 12.49 9.60
N ILE A 228 7.55 13.31 8.97
CA ILE A 228 6.82 12.91 7.75
C ILE A 228 7.81 12.61 6.61
N GLY A 229 8.89 13.39 6.52
CA GLY A 229 9.99 13.17 5.59
C GLY A 229 10.64 11.80 5.78
N THR A 230 10.98 11.44 7.01
CA THR A 230 11.55 10.14 7.39
C THR A 230 10.62 9.00 7.00
N LEU A 231 9.34 9.05 7.37
CA LEU A 231 8.39 7.99 7.02
C LEU A 231 8.21 7.82 5.51
N HIS A 232 8.19 8.93 4.76
CA HIS A 232 8.13 8.91 3.31
C HIS A 232 9.41 8.33 2.70
N ALA A 233 10.58 8.69 3.24
CA ALA A 233 11.88 8.21 2.77
C ALA A 233 12.04 6.69 2.93
N TYR A 234 11.54 6.14 4.03
CA TYR A 234 11.50 4.70 4.28
C TYR A 234 10.36 3.96 3.57
N SER A 235 9.54 4.65 2.77
CA SER A 235 8.36 4.07 2.09
C SER A 235 7.30 3.48 3.03
N PHE A 236 7.13 4.06 4.23
CA PHE A 236 6.07 3.69 5.16
C PHE A 236 4.77 4.46 4.91
N ILE A 237 4.86 5.65 4.30
CA ILE A 237 3.70 6.46 3.91
C ILE A 237 3.83 6.94 2.47
N THR A 238 2.69 7.28 1.88
CA THR A 238 2.60 8.01 0.61
C THR A 238 2.01 9.39 0.88
N LYS A 239 2.39 10.38 0.08
CA LYS A 239 1.87 11.76 0.15
C LYS A 239 0.81 12.02 -0.91
#